data_AF-A0A0K0WSU6-F1
#
_entry.id   AF-A0A0K0WSU6-F1
#
_cell.length_a   1.000
_cell.length_b   1.000
_cell.length_c   1.000
_cell.angle_alpha   90.00
_cell.angle_beta   90.00
_cell.angle_gamma   90.00
#
_symmetry.space_group_name_H-M   'P 1'
#
loop_
_entity.id
_entity.type
_entity.pdbx_description
1 polymer ?
#
loop_
_entity_poly.entity_id
_entity_poly.type
_entity_poly.pdbx_seq_one_letter_code
_entity_poly.pdbx_strand_id
1 'polypeptide(L)'
;MKTVLSVAFLVVALCLVCDAVEVKEGDFSFTLESVRILQQLAEQPKTQNPRLAKTSYYSVCSNPSLPQEFVPLCMQRGATMSFARLASVPVDVCEICAFAACTGC
;
A
#
# COMPACT_ATOMS: atom_id res chain seq x y z
N MET A 1 -39.06 -11.14 7.57
CA MET A 1 -38.23 -11.01 8.79
C MET A 1 -37.13 -12.07 8.85
N LYS A 2 -37.44 -13.38 8.77
CA LYS A 2 -36.45 -14.48 8.85
C LYS A 2 -35.36 -14.44 7.76
N THR A 3 -35.74 -14.16 6.51
CA THR A 3 -34.80 -14.05 5.38
C THR A 3 -33.87 -12.84 5.50
N VAL A 4 -34.41 -11.69 5.91
CA VAL A 4 -33.64 -10.46 6.14
C VAL A 4 -32.60 -10.66 7.24
N LEU A 5 -32.98 -11.35 8.33
CA LEU A 5 -32.04 -11.68 9.41
C LEU A 5 -30.91 -12.59 8.90
N SER A 6 -31.25 -13.62 8.13
CA SER A 6 -30.26 -14.55 7.60
C SER A 6 -29.28 -13.88 6.63
N VAL A 7 -29.77 -12.98 5.76
CA VAL A 7 -28.89 -12.21 4.86
C VAL A 7 -28.00 -11.26 5.65
N ALA A 8 -28.55 -10.57 6.66
CA ALA A 8 -27.76 -9.68 7.51
C ALA A 8 -26.64 -10.43 8.24
N PHE A 9 -26.91 -11.60 8.81
CA PHE A 9 -25.88 -12.43 9.45
C PHE A 9 -24.79 -12.87 8.47
N LEU A 10 -25.16 -13.22 7.25
CA LEU A 10 -24.22 -13.68 6.23
C LEU A 10 -23.32 -12.54 5.74
N VAL A 11 -23.88 -11.33 5.59
CA VAL A 11 -23.11 -10.11 5.27
C VAL A 11 -22.16 -9.75 6.42
N VAL A 12 -22.62 -9.79 7.66
CA VAL A 12 -21.78 -9.52 8.84
C VAL A 12 -20.64 -10.54 8.93
N ALA A 13 -20.93 -11.83 8.73
CA ALA A 13 -19.90 -12.86 8.72
C ALA A 13 -18.86 -12.64 7.61
N LEU A 14 -19.29 -12.21 6.40
CA LEU A 14 -18.37 -11.86 5.31
C LEU A 14 -17.51 -10.63 5.66
N CYS A 15 -18.11 -9.58 6.21
CA CYS A 15 -17.37 -8.37 6.62
C CYS A 15 -16.33 -8.65 7.71
N LEU A 16 -16.56 -9.64 8.58
CA LEU A 16 -15.61 -10.05 9.62
C LEU A 16 -14.45 -10.89 9.07
N VAL A 17 -14.57 -11.43 7.86
CA VAL A 17 -13.54 -12.26 7.21
C VAL A 17 -12.79 -11.47 6.13
N CYS A 18 -13.35 -10.34 5.68
CA CYS A 18 -12.64 -9.36 4.86
C CYS A 18 -11.69 -8.54 5.74
N ASP A 19 -10.56 -9.13 6.12
CA ASP A 19 -9.46 -8.32 6.64
C ASP A 19 -8.88 -7.47 5.50
N ALA A 20 -8.59 -6.20 5.80
CA ALA A 20 -7.94 -5.32 4.86
C ALA A 20 -6.47 -5.71 4.77
N VAL A 21 -6.02 -6.11 3.58
CA VAL A 21 -4.61 -6.40 3.34
C VAL A 21 -3.80 -5.11 3.53
N GLU A 22 -2.80 -5.19 4.39
CA GLU A 22 -1.83 -4.14 4.65
C GLU A 22 -0.44 -4.59 4.17
N VAL A 23 0.44 -3.64 3.88
CA VAL A 23 1.83 -3.86 3.47
C VAL A 23 2.74 -3.28 4.55
N LYS A 24 3.65 -4.10 5.05
CA LYS A 24 4.57 -3.74 6.13
C LYS A 24 5.97 -3.40 5.61
N GLU A 25 6.50 -2.26 6.01
CA GLU A 25 7.91 -1.86 5.79
C GLU A 25 8.51 -1.40 7.12
N GLY A 26 9.32 -2.26 7.74
CA GLY A 26 9.86 -2.01 9.08
C GLY A 26 8.74 -1.96 10.13
N ASP A 27 8.64 -0.83 10.82
CA ASP A 27 7.65 -0.57 11.88
C ASP A 27 6.36 0.08 11.35
N PHE A 28 6.27 0.32 10.03
CA PHE A 28 5.12 0.96 9.41
C PHE A 28 4.26 -0.05 8.67
N SER A 29 2.95 0.11 8.78
CA SER A 29 1.94 -0.58 7.97
C SER A 29 1.26 0.43 7.05
N PHE A 30 1.01 0.01 5.82
CA PHE A 30 0.37 0.80 4.78
C PHE A 30 -0.81 0.04 4.21
N THR A 31 -1.92 0.70 3.96
CA THR A 31 -3.02 0.06 3.23
C THR A 31 -2.57 -0.33 1.82
N LEU A 32 -3.05 -1.46 1.29
CA LEU A 32 -2.76 -1.88 -0.08
C LEU A 32 -3.05 -0.76 -1.10
N GLU A 33 -4.14 -0.03 -0.90
CA GLU A 33 -4.55 1.08 -1.77
C GLU A 33 -3.56 2.26 -1.73
N SER A 34 -3.01 2.59 -0.56
CA SER A 34 -1.98 3.62 -0.45
C SER A 34 -0.70 3.25 -1.22
N VAL A 35 -0.32 1.96 -1.21
CA VAL A 35 0.83 1.44 -1.97
C VAL A 35 0.56 1.48 -3.47
N ARG A 36 -0.68 1.19 -3.91
CA ARG A 36 -1.10 1.35 -5.31
C ARG A 36 -0.97 2.81 -5.77
N ILE A 37 -1.42 3.77 -4.96
CA ILE A 37 -1.26 5.20 -5.24
C ILE A 37 0.24 5.56 -5.31
N LEU A 38 1.05 5.08 -4.37
CA LEU A 38 2.50 5.30 -4.39
C LEU A 38 3.15 4.82 -5.70
N GLN A 39 2.75 3.65 -6.21
CA GLN A 39 3.23 3.12 -7.49
C GLN A 39 2.86 4.04 -8.64
N GLN A 40 1.61 4.51 -8.71
CA GLN A 40 1.18 5.48 -9.73
C GLN A 40 1.98 6.79 -9.66
N LEU A 41 2.28 7.28 -8.46
CA LEU A 41 3.12 8.47 -8.26
C LEU A 41 4.57 8.24 -8.69
N ALA A 42 5.08 7.02 -8.52
CA ALA A 42 6.42 6.62 -8.96
C ALA A 42 6.52 6.38 -10.48
N GLU A 43 5.43 5.95 -11.13
CA GLU A 43 5.34 5.66 -12.56
C GLU A 43 5.13 6.90 -13.46
N GLN A 44 4.82 8.08 -12.87
CA GLN A 44 4.73 9.32 -13.65
C GLN A 44 6.00 9.53 -14.48
N PRO A 45 5.88 9.94 -15.77
CA PRO A 45 6.88 9.68 -16.80
C PRO A 45 8.18 10.43 -16.52
N LYS A 46 9.10 9.75 -15.84
CA LYS A 46 10.49 10.21 -15.64
C LYS A 46 11.44 9.10 -16.00
N THR A 47 11.46 8.74 -17.29
CA THR A 47 12.51 7.96 -17.98
C THR A 47 12.83 6.58 -17.37
N GLN A 48 12.99 5.57 -18.23
CA GLN A 48 13.30 4.16 -17.86
C GLN A 48 14.64 3.95 -17.12
N ASN A 49 15.31 5.01 -16.65
CA ASN A 49 16.58 4.92 -15.94
C ASN A 49 16.35 4.64 -14.44
N PRO A 50 16.80 3.49 -13.91
CA PRO A 50 16.66 3.13 -12.49
C PRO A 50 17.28 4.17 -11.54
N ARG A 51 18.33 4.88 -11.98
CA ARG A 51 18.93 5.96 -11.19
C ARG A 51 17.99 7.15 -11.02
N LEU A 52 17.19 7.47 -12.04
CA LEU A 52 16.25 8.60 -12.01
C LEU A 52 14.99 8.26 -11.20
N ALA A 53 14.57 6.99 -11.19
CA ALA A 53 13.54 6.49 -10.28
C ALA A 53 13.96 6.66 -8.81
N LYS A 54 15.23 6.36 -8.46
CA LYS A 54 15.73 6.58 -7.10
C LYS A 54 15.65 8.06 -6.67
N THR A 55 15.91 8.98 -7.60
CA THR A 55 15.75 10.43 -7.35
C THR A 55 14.28 10.87 -7.32
N SER A 56 13.38 10.17 -8.02
CA SER A 56 11.94 10.49 -8.04
C SER A 56 11.30 10.24 -6.68
N TYR A 57 11.73 9.22 -5.93
CA TYR A 57 11.21 8.96 -4.58
C TYR A 57 11.52 10.09 -3.58
N TYR A 58 12.55 10.92 -3.80
CA TYR A 58 12.74 12.14 -3.00
C TYR A 58 11.61 13.16 -3.24
N SER A 59 11.11 13.24 -4.47
CA SER A 59 10.00 14.13 -4.84
C SER A 59 8.62 13.62 -4.44
N VAL A 60 8.49 12.32 -4.12
CA VAL A 60 7.22 11.72 -3.68
C VAL A 60 6.72 12.36 -2.38
N CYS A 61 7.62 12.67 -1.44
CA CYS A 61 7.29 13.34 -0.17
C CYS A 61 6.76 14.77 -0.33
N SER A 62 7.01 15.43 -1.46
CA SER A 62 6.49 16.77 -1.76
C SER A 62 5.22 16.73 -2.60
N ASN A 63 4.71 15.54 -2.94
CA ASN A 63 3.52 15.40 -3.75
C ASN A 63 2.26 15.57 -2.89
N PRO A 64 1.35 16.51 -3.21
CA PRO A 64 0.13 16.74 -2.43
C PRO A 64 -0.86 15.57 -2.47
N SER A 65 -0.72 14.66 -3.43
CA SER A 65 -1.54 13.44 -3.53
C SER A 65 -0.94 12.23 -2.81
N LEU A 66 0.17 12.41 -2.10
CA LEU A 66 0.75 11.35 -1.27
C LEU A 66 -0.20 11.00 -0.11
N PRO A 67 -0.55 9.71 0.09
CA PRO A 67 -1.34 9.30 1.24
C PRO A 67 -0.68 9.68 2.58
N GLN A 68 -1.49 10.11 3.54
CA GLN A 68 -1.01 10.61 4.84
C GLN A 68 -0.20 9.58 5.63
N GLU A 69 -0.47 8.29 5.40
CA GLU A 69 0.26 7.15 5.99
C GLU A 69 1.77 7.21 5.73
N PHE A 70 2.20 7.78 4.60
CA PHE A 70 3.62 7.88 4.22
C PHE A 70 4.36 9.10 4.78
N VAL A 71 3.66 10.06 5.38
CA VAL A 71 4.27 11.29 5.93
C VAL A 71 5.32 10.99 7.01
N PRO A 72 5.09 10.05 7.96
CA PRO A 72 6.11 9.65 8.91
C PRO A 72 7.36 9.05 8.25
N LEU A 73 7.20 8.26 7.18
CA LEU A 73 8.32 7.69 6.43
C LEU A 73 9.18 8.78 5.79
N CYS A 74 8.58 9.88 5.32
CA CYS A 74 9.32 11.01 4.74
C CYS A 74 10.29 11.66 5.73
N MET A 75 10.06 11.53 7.04
CA MET A 75 10.94 12.06 8.08
C MET A 75 12.06 11.09 8.47
N GLN A 76 12.02 9.85 7.99
CA GLN A 76 13.00 8.82 8.34
C GLN A 76 14.24 8.88 7.46
N ARG A 77 15.40 8.61 8.05
CA ARG A 77 16.63 8.41 7.27
C ARG A 77 16.47 7.16 6.41
N GLY A 78 16.65 7.31 5.09
CA GLY A 78 16.51 6.20 4.15
C GLY A 78 15.11 6.05 3.54
N ALA A 79 14.21 7.02 3.73
CA ALA A 79 12.86 7.07 3.13
C ALA A 79 12.86 6.65 1.64
N THR A 80 13.83 7.13 0.86
CA THR A 80 14.00 6.78 -0.56
C THR A 80 14.10 5.27 -0.81
N MET A 81 14.80 4.52 0.06
CA MET A 81 14.92 3.07 -0.08
C MET A 81 13.63 2.36 0.34
N SER A 82 12.97 2.84 1.40
CA SER A 82 11.67 2.32 1.84
C SER A 82 10.62 2.50 0.74
N PHE A 83 10.54 3.69 0.12
CA PHE A 83 9.64 3.94 -1.00
C PHE A 83 9.95 3.08 -2.22
N ALA A 84 11.23 2.85 -2.53
CA ALA A 84 11.62 1.96 -3.63
C ALA A 84 11.17 0.51 -3.37
N ARG A 85 11.28 0.02 -2.12
CA ARG A 85 10.79 -1.31 -1.74
C ARG A 85 9.28 -1.40 -1.82
N LEU A 86 8.58 -0.43 -1.23
CA LEU A 86 7.11 -0.34 -1.28
C LEU A 86 6.59 -0.27 -2.72
N ALA A 87 7.24 0.51 -3.59
CA ALA A 87 6.88 0.59 -5.00
C ALA A 87 7.15 -0.72 -5.78
N SER A 88 8.05 -1.58 -5.29
CA SER A 88 8.32 -2.90 -5.87
C SER A 88 7.38 -4.01 -5.38
N VAL A 89 6.50 -3.72 -4.42
CA VAL A 89 5.56 -4.70 -3.87
C VAL A 89 4.50 -5.06 -4.94
N PRO A 90 4.37 -6.34 -5.31
CA PRO A 90 3.33 -6.74 -6.26
C PRO A 90 1.94 -6.70 -5.61
N VAL A 91 1.16 -5.66 -5.90
CA VAL A 91 -0.17 -5.42 -5.31
C VAL A 91 -1.12 -6.59 -5.52
N ASP A 92 -1.16 -7.15 -6.73
CA ASP A 92 -2.04 -8.29 -7.06
C ASP A 92 -1.67 -9.56 -6.28
N VAL A 93 -0.39 -9.72 -5.92
CA VAL A 93 0.09 -10.87 -5.13
C VAL A 93 -0.18 -10.64 -3.64
N CYS A 94 -0.20 -9.39 -3.18
CA CYS A 94 -0.64 -9.06 -1.83
C CYS A 94 -2.13 -9.36 -1.62
N GLU A 95 -3.00 -9.19 -2.62
CA GLU A 95 -4.44 -9.51 -2.50
C GLU A 95 -4.69 -11.00 -2.19
N ILE A 96 -3.77 -11.88 -2.59
CA ILE A 96 -3.81 -13.32 -2.29
C ILE A 96 -2.82 -13.74 -1.19
N CYS A 97 -2.27 -12.77 -0.45
CA CYS A 97 -1.39 -13.00 0.70
C CYS A 97 -0.13 -13.84 0.36
N ALA A 98 0.33 -13.78 -0.89
CA ALA A 98 1.43 -14.59 -1.39
C ALA A 98 2.77 -13.84 -1.40
N PHE A 99 2.86 -12.71 -0.69
CA PHE A 99 4.07 -11.92 -0.56
C PHE A 99 4.29 -11.53 0.90
N ALA A 100 5.52 -11.72 1.40
CA ALA A 100 5.82 -11.69 2.83
C ALA A 100 5.64 -10.33 3.51
N ALA A 101 5.63 -9.24 2.75
CA ALA A 101 5.36 -7.91 3.29
C ALA A 101 3.86 -7.68 3.54
N CYS A 102 2.97 -8.49 2.97
CA CYS A 102 1.53 -8.29 3.09
C CYS A 102 1.01 -9.00 4.35
N THR A 103 0.21 -8.30 5.15
CA THR A 103 -0.39 -8.75 6.41
C THR A 103 -1.88 -8.43 6.40
N GLY A 104 -2.64 -8.85 7.42
CA GLY A 104 -4.10 -8.70 7.39
C GLY A 104 -4.75 -9.80 6.53
N CYS A 105 -4.08 -10.94 6.51
CA CYS A 105 -4.61 -12.25 6.20
C CYS A 105 -4.38 -13.10 7.47
#